data_AF-A0A4R1HEK6-F1
#
_entry.id   AF-A0A4R1HEK6-F1
#
_cell.length_a   1.000
_cell.length_b   1.000
_cell.length_c   1.000
_cell.angle_alpha   90.00
_cell.angle_beta   90.00
_cell.angle_gamma   90.00
#
_symmetry.space_group_name_H-M   'P 1'
#
loop_
_entity.id
_entity.type
_entity.pdbx_description
1 polymer ?
#
loop_
_entity_poly.entity_id
_entity_poly.type
_entity_poly.pdbx_seq_one_letter_code
_entity_poly.pdbx_strand_id
1 'polypeptide(L)' 'MEDGTTRVWRKSSASNPQGNCVELAMLEHGRVGMRNSRDPHGAVLDYPAVALDAFLGMVRDGALDER' A
#
# COMPACT_ATOMS: atom_id res chain seq x y z
N MET A 1 12.34 -6.79 20.55
CA MET A 1 12.18 -6.79 19.07
C MET A 1 10.68 -6.88 18.81
N GLU A 2 9.93 -5.85 18.49
CA GLU A 2 10.11 -4.41 18.29
C GLU A 2 8.90 -3.72 18.95
N ASP A 3 9.16 -2.54 19.50
CA ASP A 3 8.23 -1.68 20.23
C ASP A 3 7.67 -0.60 19.29
N GLY A 4 6.38 -0.27 19.40
CA GLY A 4 6.05 1.16 19.53
C GLY A 4 5.07 1.87 18.59
N THR A 5 4.45 1.27 17.56
CA THR A 5 3.24 1.89 16.93
C THR A 5 2.39 0.83 16.22
N THR A 6 1.15 0.64 16.66
CA THR A 6 0.19 -0.20 15.94
C THR A 6 -0.22 0.50 14.64
N ARG A 7 0.56 0.33 13.58
CA ARG A 7 0.17 0.76 12.22
C ARG A 7 -1.11 -0.01 11.86
N VAL A 8 -2.21 0.71 11.65
CA VAL A 8 -3.48 0.09 11.24
C VAL A 8 -3.38 -0.28 9.77
N TRP A 9 -2.86 -1.48 9.50
CA TRP A 9 -2.77 -2.05 8.18
C TRP A 9 -4.17 -2.40 7.66
N ARG A 10 -4.52 -1.87 6.49
CA ARG A 10 -5.77 -2.16 5.79
C ARG A 10 -5.46 -2.99 4.56
N LYS A 11 -6.03 -4.20 4.53
CA LYS A 11 -5.97 -5.10 3.37
C LYS A 11 -6.97 -4.64 2.32
N SER A 12 -6.59 -4.70 1.05
CA SER A 12 -7.51 -4.41 -0.06
C SER A 12 -8.67 -5.41 -0.05
N SER A 13 -9.90 -4.95 -0.29
CA SER A 13 -11.09 -5.80 -0.44
C SER A 13 -11.06 -6.68 -1.69
N ALA A 14 -10.22 -6.37 -2.68
CA ALA A 14 -9.98 -7.22 -3.84
C ALA A 14 -9.04 -8.40 -3.56
N SER A 15 -8.59 -8.55 -2.30
CA SER A 15 -7.71 -9.64 -1.87
C SER A 15 -8.48 -10.95 -1.76
N ASN A 16 -8.25 -11.87 -2.71
CA ASN A 16 -8.78 -13.23 -2.66
C ASN A 16 -7.71 -14.21 -2.12
N PRO A 17 -8.06 -15.35 -1.49
CA PRO A 17 -7.10 -16.33 -0.95
C PRO A 17 -6.04 -16.82 -1.95
N GLN A 18 -6.29 -16.74 -3.26
CA GLN A 18 -5.32 -17.12 -4.29
C GLN A 18 -4.41 -15.97 -4.78
N GLY A 19 -4.62 -14.71 -4.37
CA GLY A 19 -3.99 -13.53 -4.99
C GLY A 19 -2.76 -12.92 -4.27
N ASN A 20 -2.18 -11.91 -4.93
CA ASN A 20 -1.11 -11.03 -4.44
C ASN A 20 -1.70 -9.89 -3.60
N CYS A 21 -2.13 -10.22 -2.39
CA CYS A 21 -2.79 -9.27 -1.51
C CYS A 21 -1.81 -8.19 -1.00
N VAL A 22 -2.21 -6.93 -1.12
CA VAL A 22 -1.45 -5.77 -0.64
C VAL A 22 -2.14 -5.15 0.57
N GLU A 23 -1.35 -4.70 1.53
CA GLU A 23 -1.82 -3.93 2.68
C GLU A 23 -1.22 -2.53 2.66
N LEU A 24 -2.03 -1.55 3.04
CA LEU A 24 -1.65 -0.15 3.14
C LEU A 24 -1.81 0.33 4.59
N ALA A 25 -0.89 1.16 5.04
CA ALA A 25 -1.00 1.87 6.32
C ALA A 25 -0.61 3.33 6.15
N MET A 26 -1.36 4.22 6.78
CA MET A 26 -0.92 5.60 6.96
C MET A 26 0.25 5.62 7.95
N LEU A 27 1.32 6.28 7.55
CA LEU A 27 2.51 6.52 8.35
C LEU A 27 2.55 7.99 8.76
N GLU A 28 3.50 8.31 9.63
CA GLU A 28 3.74 9.69 10.05
C GLU A 28 4.17 10.58 8.88
N HIS A 29 4.07 11.90 9.06
CA HIS A 29 4.50 12.89 8.07
C HIS A 29 3.82 12.77 6.69
N GLY A 30 2.57 12.28 6.67
CA GLY A 30 1.77 12.19 5.43
C GLY A 30 2.32 11.15 4.46
N ARG A 31 2.89 10.06 4.97
CA ARG A 31 3.45 8.96 4.18
C ARG A 31 2.52 7.75 4.23
N VAL A 32 2.66 6.86 3.26
CA VAL A 32 1.91 5.61 3.15
C VAL A 32 2.88 4.46 2.99
N GLY A 33 2.73 3.47 3.84
CA GLY A 33 3.42 2.19 3.76
C GLY A 33 2.59 1.21 2.95
N MET A 34 3.23 0.49 2.04
CA MET A 34 2.64 -0.59 1.25
C MET A 34 3.47 -1.85 1.42
N ARG A 35 2.82 -2.97 1.75
CA ARG A 35 3.50 -4.27 1.94
C ARG A 35 2.70 -5.43 1.36
N ASN A 36 3.39 -6.55 1.16
CA ASN A 36 2.77 -7.81 0.80
C ASN A 36 2.08 -8.43 2.04
N SER A 37 0.79 -8.74 1.94
CA SER A 37 0.05 -9.38 3.05
C SER A 37 0.60 -10.78 3.39
N ARG A 38 1.24 -11.46 2.43
CA ARG A 38 1.83 -12.80 2.62
C ARG A 38 3.21 -12.76 3.28
N ASP A 39 3.83 -11.59 3.31
CA ASP A 39 5.15 -11.38 3.92
C ASP A 39 5.12 -10.12 4.80
N PRO A 40 4.41 -10.16 5.95
CA PRO A 40 4.16 -8.97 6.77
C PRO A 40 5.41 -8.40 7.43
N HIS A 41 6.47 -9.21 7.54
CA HIS A 41 7.81 -8.83 8.03
C HIS A 41 8.78 -8.48 6.89
N GLY A 42 8.31 -8.53 5.64
CA GLY A 42 9.07 -8.15 4.47
C GLY A 42 9.28 -6.66 4.33
N ALA A 43 9.85 -6.27 3.18
CA ALA A 43 10.07 -4.88 2.85
C ALA A 43 8.73 -4.10 2.78
N VAL A 44 8.73 -2.92 3.39
CA VAL A 44 7.65 -1.94 3.28
C VAL A 44 8.08 -0.87 2.29
N LEU A 45 7.32 -0.71 1.21
CA LEU A 45 7.49 0.42 0.32
C LEU A 45 6.86 1.64 0.95
N ASP A 46 7.58 2.76 0.97
CA ASP A 46 7.14 3.98 1.63
C ASP A 46 7.11 5.14 0.63
N TYR A 47 5.92 5.71 0.45
CA TYR A 47 5.69 6.83 -0.46
C TYR A 47 4.98 8.00 0.22
N PRO A 48 5.17 9.25 -0.26
CA PRO A 48 4.29 10.36 0.12
C PRO A 48 2.84 10.04 -0.26
N ALA A 49 1.88 10.35 0.62
CA ALA A 49 0.46 10.13 0.36
C ALA A 49 -0.02 10.85 -0.92
N VAL A 50 0.51 12.05 -1.17
CA VAL A 50 0.22 12.84 -2.38
C VAL A 50 0.68 12.16 -3.67
N ALA A 51 1.78 11.41 -3.63
CA ALA A 51 2.28 10.69 -4.78
C ALA A 51 1.40 9.47 -5.07
N LEU A 52 0.95 8.78 -4.01
CA LEU A 52 0.02 7.66 -4.14
C LEU A 52 -1.34 8.12 -4.68
N ASP A 53 -1.86 9.26 -4.23
CA ASP A 53 -3.10 9.86 -4.73
C ASP A 53 -3.00 10.19 -6.23
N ALA A 54 -1.94 10.89 -6.64
CA ALA A 54 -1.69 11.22 -8.04
C ALA A 54 -1.57 9.95 -8.91
N PHE A 55 -0.85 8.93 -8.42
CA PHE A 55 -0.74 7.64 -9.09
C PHE A 55 -2.11 6.98 -9.29
N LEU A 56 -2.93 6.91 -8.24
CA LEU A 56 -4.28 6.35 -8.33
C LEU A 56 -5.17 7.16 -9.28
N GLY A 57 -4.98 8.47 -9.40
CA GLY A 57 -5.61 9.31 -10.40
C GLY A 57 -5.26 8.86 -11.81
N MET A 58 -3.97 8.72 -12.12
CA MET A 58 -3.49 8.28 -13.44
C MET A 58 -3.95 6.86 -13.79
N VAL A 59 -3.94 5.93 -12.83
CA VAL A 59 -4.45 4.55 -13.04
C VAL A 59 -5.92 4.58 -13.45
N ARG A 60 -6.74 5.40 -12.78
CA ARG A 60 -8.18 5.47 -13.04
C ARG A 60 -8.53 6.19 -14.35
N ASP A 61 -7.67 7.10 -14.78
CA ASP A 61 -7.75 7.74 -16.10
C ASP A 61 -7.32 6.79 -17.24
N GLY A 62 -6.69 5.66 -16.93
CA GLY A 62 -6.13 4.74 -17.93
C GLY A 62 -4.82 5.25 -18.54
N ALA A 63 -4.23 6.31 -17.99
CA ALA A 63 -3.00 6.92 -18.49
C ALA A 63 -1.77 5.99 -18.37
N LEU A 64 -1.89 4.92 -17.57
CA LEU A 64 -0.84 3.91 -17.35
C LEU A 64 -1.17 2.54 -17.97
N ASP A 65 -2.21 2.44 -18.79
CA ASP A 65 -2.54 1.21 -19.52
C ASP A 65 -1.55 0.98 -20.67
N GLU A 66 -1.06 -0.25 -20.80
CA GLU A 66 -0.19 -0.66 -21.91
C GLU A 66 -1.05 -0.91 -23.16
N ARG A 67 -0.86 -0.06 -24.15
CA ARG A 67 -1.58 -0.06 -25.45
C ARG A 67 -0.93 -0.94 -26.50
#